data_AF-A0A3D1R7Q2-F1
#
_entry.id   AF-A0A3D1R7Q2-F1
#
_cell.length_a   1.000
_cell.length_b   1.000
_cell.length_c   1.000
_cell.angle_alpha   90.00
_cell.angle_beta   90.00
_cell.angle_gamma   90.00
#
_symmetry.space_group_name_H-M   'P 1'
#
loop_
_entity.id
_entity.type
_entity.pdbx_description
1 polymer ?
#
loop_
_entity_poly.entity_id
_entity_poly.type
_entity_poly.pdbx_seq_one_letter_code
_entity_poly.pdbx_strand_id
1 'polypeptide(L)'
;MPVWAVDQLARLRPEKMQALVRAGDALRQAQGRVLAGAEVEALREASKHERALVSELTRHAASILERAGFSPSPSHLELVRQTLRALASASEADRRLAARGWLN
;
A
#
# COMPACT_ATOMS: atom_id res chain seq x y z
N MET A 1 8.16 -13.99 4.62
CA MET A 1 7.07 -14.10 3.63
C MET A 1 6.37 -12.78 3.31
N PRO A 2 5.90 -11.95 4.28
CA PRO A 2 5.17 -10.70 3.95
C PRO A 2 5.99 -9.71 3.12
N VAL A 3 7.25 -9.49 3.50
CA VAL A 3 8.19 -8.62 2.76
C VAL A 3 8.41 -9.11 1.32
N TRP A 4 8.65 -10.40 1.14
CA TRP A 4 8.80 -11.00 -0.19
C TRP A 4 7.53 -10.85 -1.06
N ALA A 5 6.34 -11.02 -0.49
CA ALA A 5 5.09 -10.86 -1.23
C ALA A 5 4.89 -9.40 -1.70
N VAL A 6 5.22 -8.43 -0.86
CA VAL A 6 5.18 -6.99 -1.22
C VAL A 6 6.22 -6.67 -2.30
N ASP A 7 7.40 -7.25 -2.22
CA ASP A 7 8.43 -7.11 -3.23
C ASP A 7 8.01 -7.71 -4.60
N GLN A 8 7.38 -8.90 -4.58
CA GLN A 8 6.76 -9.46 -5.78
C GLN A 8 5.64 -8.57 -6.34
N LEU A 9 4.84 -7.90 -5.49
CA LEU A 9 3.86 -6.92 -5.97
C LEU A 9 4.53 -5.73 -6.67
N ALA A 10 5.65 -5.23 -6.14
CA ALA A 10 6.39 -4.13 -6.76
C ALA A 10 6.93 -4.52 -8.15
N ARG A 11 7.37 -5.76 -8.33
CA ARG A 11 7.81 -6.28 -9.64
C ARG A 11 6.68 -6.59 -10.61
N LEU A 12 5.62 -7.24 -10.13
CA LEU A 12 4.55 -7.77 -10.99
C LEU A 12 3.41 -6.78 -11.22
N ARG A 13 3.23 -5.78 -10.34
CA ARG A 13 2.14 -4.79 -10.36
C ARG A 13 2.65 -3.37 -10.01
N PRO A 14 3.71 -2.87 -10.68
CA PRO A 14 4.31 -1.57 -10.36
C PRO A 14 3.30 -0.41 -10.45
N GLU A 15 2.37 -0.46 -11.40
CA GLU A 15 1.34 0.56 -11.60
C GLU A 15 0.36 0.66 -10.41
N LYS A 16 0.00 -0.49 -9.81
CA LYS A 16 -0.87 -0.54 -8.62
C LYS A 16 -0.14 -0.07 -7.37
N MET A 17 1.15 -0.41 -7.24
CA MET A 17 1.98 0.10 -6.15
C MET A 17 2.15 1.63 -6.24
N GLN A 18 2.36 2.18 -7.44
CA GLN A 18 2.38 3.63 -7.63
C GLN A 18 1.01 4.28 -7.34
N ALA A 19 -0.09 3.62 -7.70
CA ALA A 19 -1.42 4.11 -7.36
C ALA A 19 -1.63 4.18 -5.84
N LEU A 20 -1.17 3.17 -5.09
CA LEU A 20 -1.24 3.16 -3.62
C LEU A 20 -0.45 4.33 -3.02
N VAL A 21 0.76 4.58 -3.52
CA VAL A 21 1.61 5.71 -3.13
C VAL A 21 0.89 7.04 -3.37
N ARG A 22 0.32 7.24 -4.57
CA ARG A 22 -0.45 8.46 -4.90
C ARG A 22 -1.69 8.62 -4.03
N ALA A 23 -2.40 7.53 -3.71
CA ALA A 23 -3.56 7.56 -2.84
C ALA A 23 -3.18 7.97 -1.41
N GLY A 24 -2.04 7.51 -0.90
CA GLY A 24 -1.49 7.95 0.38
C GLY A 24 -1.12 9.44 0.41
N ASP A 25 -0.50 9.94 -0.66
CA ASP A 25 -0.19 11.37 -0.80
C ASP A 25 -1.46 12.22 -0.87
N ALA A 26 -2.47 11.80 -1.63
CA ALA A 26 -3.76 12.46 -1.72
C ALA A 26 -4.49 12.49 -0.37
N LEU A 27 -4.46 11.36 0.37
CA LEU A 27 -5.04 11.27 1.71
C LEU A 27 -4.36 12.27 2.67
N ARG A 28 -3.03 12.34 2.66
CA ARG A 28 -2.29 13.30 3.49
C ARG A 28 -2.63 14.75 3.15
N GLN A 29 -2.73 15.07 1.86
CA GLN A 29 -3.14 16.41 1.42
C GLN A 29 -4.56 16.76 1.87
N ALA A 30 -5.50 15.82 1.76
CA ALA A 30 -6.87 16.01 2.22
C ALA A 30 -6.95 16.21 3.73
N GLN A 31 -6.16 15.45 4.51
CA GLN A 31 -6.01 15.65 5.96
C GLN A 31 -5.52 17.08 6.28
N GLY A 32 -4.48 17.55 5.59
CA GLY A 32 -3.96 18.91 5.77
C GLY A 32 -4.99 19.99 5.46
N ARG A 33 -5.79 19.82 4.41
CA ARG A 33 -6.88 20.76 4.06
C ARG A 33 -7.99 20.80 5.10
N VAL A 34 -8.41 19.64 5.61
CA VAL A 34 -9.43 19.56 6.67
C VAL A 34 -8.94 20.25 7.94
N LEU A 35 -7.67 20.05 8.32
CA LEU A 35 -7.06 20.77 9.45
C LEU A 35 -7.01 22.29 9.23
N ALA A 36 -6.95 22.74 7.97
CA ALA A 36 -7.04 24.15 7.59
C ALA A 36 -8.49 24.66 7.43
N GLY A 37 -9.50 23.86 7.79
CA GLY A 37 -10.91 24.24 7.77
C GLY A 37 -11.69 23.86 6.50
N ALA A 38 -11.13 23.04 5.62
CA ALA A 38 -11.85 22.53 4.44
C ALA A 38 -12.84 21.40 4.80
N GLU A 39 -13.79 21.17 3.89
CA GLU A 39 -14.80 20.10 4.00
C GLU A 39 -14.19 18.68 4.03
N VAL A 40 -14.83 17.79 4.79
CA VAL A 40 -14.35 16.42 5.08
C VAL A 40 -14.57 15.45 3.92
N GLU A 41 -15.35 15.81 2.90
CA GLU A 41 -15.73 14.87 1.83
C GLU A 41 -14.52 14.39 1.00
N ALA A 42 -13.60 15.29 0.67
CA ALA A 42 -12.36 14.93 -0.02
C ALA A 42 -11.49 13.97 0.82
N LEU A 43 -11.50 14.11 2.15
CA LEU A 43 -10.80 13.22 3.06
C LEU A 43 -11.44 11.82 3.08
N ARG A 44 -12.78 11.75 3.08
CA ARG A 44 -13.50 10.47 3.02
C ARG A 44 -13.20 9.71 1.74
N GLU A 45 -13.28 10.38 0.59
CA GLU A 45 -13.02 9.74 -0.70
C GLU A 45 -11.57 9.30 -0.85
N ALA A 46 -10.60 10.13 -0.43
CA ALA A 46 -9.19 9.73 -0.43
C ALA A 46 -8.93 8.51 0.49
N SER A 47 -9.55 8.49 1.67
CA SER A 47 -9.45 7.36 2.60
C SER A 47 -10.10 6.08 2.05
N LYS A 48 -11.22 6.20 1.34
CA LYS A 48 -11.90 5.08 0.70
C LYS A 48 -11.04 4.51 -0.44
N HIS A 49 -10.43 5.39 -1.23
CA HIS A 49 -9.57 5.00 -2.34
C HIS A 49 -8.30 4.25 -1.86
N GLU A 50 -7.62 4.77 -0.83
CA GLU A 50 -6.47 4.09 -0.22
C GLU A 50 -6.85 2.69 0.29
N ARG A 51 -7.95 2.58 1.04
CA ARG A 51 -8.43 1.30 1.58
C ARG A 51 -8.75 0.29 0.48
N ALA A 52 -9.33 0.75 -0.63
CA ALA A 52 -9.64 -0.11 -1.78
C ALA A 52 -8.36 -0.67 -2.42
N LEU A 53 -7.34 0.17 -2.63
CA LEU A 53 -6.05 -0.25 -3.19
C LEU A 53 -5.30 -1.21 -2.26
N VAL A 54 -5.28 -0.96 -0.95
CA VAL A 54 -4.70 -1.89 0.02
C VAL A 54 -5.40 -3.24 -0.01
N SER A 55 -6.73 -3.25 -0.07
CA SER A 55 -7.51 -4.48 -0.16
C SER A 55 -7.21 -5.25 -1.45
N GLU A 56 -7.13 -4.56 -2.58
CA GLU A 56 -6.78 -5.15 -3.88
C GLU A 56 -5.38 -5.76 -3.88
N LEU A 57 -4.38 -5.01 -3.43
CA LEU A 57 -2.99 -5.47 -3.38
C LEU A 57 -2.81 -6.63 -2.39
N THR A 58 -3.55 -6.65 -1.27
CA THR A 58 -3.52 -7.78 -0.33
C THR A 58 -4.06 -9.07 -0.98
N ARG A 59 -5.13 -8.97 -1.79
CA ARG A 59 -5.63 -10.12 -2.57
C ARG A 59 -4.60 -10.59 -3.60
N HIS A 60 -3.96 -9.66 -4.30
CA HIS A 60 -2.89 -10.01 -5.25
C HIS A 60 -1.71 -10.69 -4.55
N ALA A 61 -1.33 -10.24 -3.35
CA ALA A 61 -0.30 -10.88 -2.55
C ALA A 61 -0.66 -12.32 -2.18
N ALA A 62 -1.92 -12.57 -1.77
CA ALA A 62 -2.42 -13.91 -1.50
C ALA A 62 -2.24 -14.82 -2.74
N SER A 63 -2.69 -14.37 -3.91
CA SER A 63 -2.54 -15.15 -5.14
C SER A 63 -1.08 -15.36 -5.57
N ILE A 64 -0.18 -14.42 -5.28
CA ILE A 64 1.26 -14.60 -5.53
C ILE A 64 1.83 -15.70 -4.62
N LEU A 65 1.48 -15.67 -3.33
CA LEU A 65 1.92 -16.66 -2.35
C LEU A 65 1.41 -18.06 -2.71
N GLU A 66 0.13 -18.19 -3.06
CA GLU A 66 -0.47 -19.46 -3.49
C GLU A 66 0.21 -20.03 -4.74
N ARG A 67 0.45 -19.22 -5.77
CA ARG A 67 1.17 -19.65 -6.98
C ARG A 67 2.61 -20.06 -6.73
N ALA A 68 3.22 -19.54 -5.67
CA ALA A 68 4.56 -19.92 -5.23
C ALA A 68 4.57 -21.14 -4.29
N GLY A 69 3.42 -21.81 -4.09
CA GLY A 69 3.31 -23.03 -3.29
C GLY A 69 3.13 -22.76 -1.79
N PHE A 70 2.89 -21.52 -1.37
CA PHE A 70 2.61 -21.18 0.02
C PHE A 70 1.10 -21.15 0.30
N SER A 71 0.71 -21.55 1.51
CA SER A 71 -0.65 -21.34 2.02
C SER A 71 -0.65 -20.15 2.98
N PRO A 72 -0.98 -18.92 2.54
CA PRO A 72 -0.94 -17.75 3.40
C PRO A 72 -2.04 -17.80 4.46
N SER A 73 -1.65 -17.73 5.74
CA SER A 73 -2.60 -17.56 6.85
C SER A 73 -3.20 -16.15 6.86
N PRO A 74 -4.35 -15.94 7.53
CA PRO A 74 -4.90 -14.60 7.76
C PRO A 74 -3.91 -13.65 8.43
N SER A 75 -3.06 -14.14 9.34
CA SER A 75 -2.02 -13.33 9.99
C SER A 75 -0.93 -12.88 9.02
N HIS A 76 -0.53 -13.71 8.05
CA HIS A 76 0.42 -13.29 7.01
C HIS A 76 -0.16 -12.20 6.11
N LEU A 77 -1.44 -12.33 5.71
CA LEU A 77 -2.11 -11.33 4.88
C LEU A 77 -2.32 -10.01 5.63
N GLU A 78 -2.58 -10.08 6.94
CA GLU A 78 -2.67 -8.90 7.79
C GLU A 78 -1.32 -8.14 7.86
N LEU A 79 -0.20 -8.85 7.98
CA LEU A 79 1.13 -8.24 7.93
C LEU A 79 1.40 -7.57 6.58
N VAL A 80 1.05 -8.23 5.46
CA VAL A 80 1.14 -7.61 4.12
C VAL A 80 0.31 -6.33 4.06
N ARG A 81 -0.93 -6.38 4.55
CA ARG A 81 -1.85 -5.23 4.59
C ARG A 81 -1.27 -4.06 5.39
N GLN A 82 -0.65 -4.33 6.53
CA GLN A 82 0.03 -3.33 7.35
C GLN A 82 1.24 -2.72 6.64
N THR A 83 2.06 -3.53 5.98
CA THR A 83 3.20 -3.04 5.19
C THR A 83 2.73 -2.15 4.04
N LEU A 84 1.67 -2.53 3.32
CA LEU A 84 1.11 -1.69 2.25
C LEU A 84 0.61 -0.33 2.77
N ARG A 85 -0.07 -0.30 3.92
CA ARG A 85 -0.47 0.96 4.56
C ARG A 85 0.73 1.82 4.94
N ALA A 86 1.76 1.22 5.52
CA ALA A 86 2.99 1.92 5.87
C ALA A 86 3.66 2.54 4.64
N LEU A 87 3.67 1.83 3.49
CA LEU A 87 4.18 2.34 2.23
C LEU A 87 3.35 3.51 1.66
N ALA A 88 2.03 3.46 1.79
CA ALA A 88 1.17 4.57 1.41
C ALA A 88 1.46 5.83 2.25
N SER A 89 1.79 5.66 3.53
CA SER A 89 2.13 6.76 4.44
C SER A 89 3.62 7.12 4.49
N ALA A 90 4.49 6.40 3.79
CA ALA A 90 5.93 6.65 3.81
C ALA A 90 6.28 7.96 3.08
N SER A 91 7.27 8.69 3.58
CA SER A 91 7.78 9.88 2.88
C SER A 91 8.45 9.46 1.57
N GLU A 92 8.60 10.37 0.61
CA GLU A 92 9.33 10.04 -0.63
C GLU A 92 10.78 9.60 -0.38
N ALA A 93 11.42 10.13 0.66
CA ALA A 93 12.75 9.70 1.09
C ALA A 93 12.74 8.24 1.59
N ASP A 94 11.78 7.87 2.44
CA ASP A 94 11.61 6.50 2.93
C ASP A 94 11.25 5.54 1.79
N ARG A 95 10.44 5.99 0.82
CA ARG A 95 10.10 5.23 -0.38
C ARG A 95 11.31 4.97 -1.26
N ARG A 96 12.21 5.95 -1.43
CA ARG A 96 13.47 5.78 -2.19
C ARG A 96 14.45 4.83 -1.48
N LEU A 97 14.52 4.89 -0.16
CA LEU A 97 15.31 3.95 0.65
C LEU A 97 14.74 2.53 0.54
N ALA A 98 13.42 2.38 0.63
CA ALA A 98 12.74 1.09 0.44
C ALA A 98 12.97 0.54 -0.98
N ALA A 99 12.81 1.35 -2.03
CA ALA A 99 13.04 0.95 -3.41
C ALA A 99 14.49 0.46 -3.69
N ARG A 100 15.48 0.99 -2.95
CA ARG A 100 16.88 0.49 -2.99
C ARG A 100 17.08 -0.82 -2.23
N GLY A 101 16.21 -1.14 -1.27
CA GLY A 101 16.23 -2.38 -0.49
C GLY A 101 15.32 -3.50 -1.02
N TRP A 102 14.43 -3.21 -1.96
CA TRP A 102 13.53 -4.20 -2.61
C TRP A 102 14.24 -5.11 -3.64
N LEU A 103 15.52 -4.86 -3.95
CA LEU A 103 16.29 -5.59 -4.97
C LEU A 103 17.38 -6.52 -4.40
N ASN A 104 17.38 -6.84 -3.11
CA ASN A 104 18.29 -7.85 -2.53
C ASN A 104 17.57 -9.16 -2.28
#